data_AF-A0A4R6KNC6-F1
#
_entry.id   AF-A0A4R6KNC6-F1
#
_cell.length_a   1.000
_cell.length_b   1.000
_cell.length_c   1.000
_cell.angle_alpha   90.00
_cell.angle_beta   90.00
_cell.angle_gamma   90.00
#
_symmetry.space_group_name_H-M   'P 1'
#
loop_
_entity.id
_entity.type
_entity.pdbx_description
1 polymer ?
#
loop_
_entity_poly.entity_id
_entity_poly.type
_entity_poly.pdbx_seq_one_letter_code
_entity_poly.pdbx_strand_id
1 'polypeptide(L)'
;MKLLLDNLAFPEGARWHDDRLWFCHWIAQQIVAVDADGTTETFEAPVERLMGWSVDWLPDGRMLTTGDKLRRYEPDGSITVLAEQGANEIVVDARGNIYLDGADFDFSGGEEPVPGWIKLVTPDGRVRQVADDIEFPNGMVLTPDGRTLVIAESFAGRLTAFDVEPDGGLSNRRVYAENLGPDGICLDAEGAIWCQTGGEGVVRVAAGGEILERIDVPENRAPFALGLVDFDGPTLCILTAEWRMADSIADNLGRLVKGPRTGQIHTIPVAVPPPAR
;
A
#
# COMPACT_ATOMS: atom_id res chain seq x y z
N MET A 1 0.09 -15.99 -14.86
CA MET A 1 0.56 -15.77 -13.47
C MET A 1 1.75 -16.67 -13.21
N LYS A 2 2.91 -16.09 -12.86
CA LYS A 2 4.16 -16.79 -12.51
C LYS A 2 4.44 -16.55 -11.03
N LEU A 3 4.89 -17.56 -10.30
CA LEU A 3 5.35 -17.38 -8.92
C LEU A 3 6.72 -16.69 -8.91
N LEU A 4 6.87 -15.61 -8.14
CA LEU A 4 8.14 -14.90 -7.92
C LEU A 4 8.75 -15.29 -6.57
N LEU A 5 7.97 -15.18 -5.49
CA LEU A 5 8.37 -15.56 -4.14
C LEU A 5 7.24 -16.33 -3.44
N ASP A 6 7.60 -17.24 -2.54
CA ASP A 6 6.68 -17.95 -1.66
C ASP A 6 7.20 -18.05 -0.22
N ASN A 7 6.46 -18.78 0.63
CA ASN A 7 6.80 -19.01 2.03
C ASN A 7 7.02 -17.71 2.83
N LEU A 8 6.33 -16.65 2.42
CA LEU A 8 6.28 -15.38 3.14
C LEU A 8 5.23 -15.51 4.25
N ALA A 9 5.47 -14.92 5.42
CA ALA A 9 4.43 -14.73 6.42
C ALA A 9 3.28 -13.84 5.91
N PHE A 10 3.49 -12.52 5.78
CA PHE A 10 2.47 -11.60 5.28
C PHE A 10 3.09 -10.44 4.49
N PRO A 11 3.13 -10.50 3.14
CA PRO A 11 3.69 -9.45 2.29
C PRO A 11 2.66 -8.35 1.97
N GLU A 12 3.06 -7.09 2.13
CA GLU A 12 2.22 -5.89 2.06
C GLU A 12 3.01 -4.68 1.52
N GLY A 13 2.36 -3.53 1.31
CA GLY A 13 3.05 -2.25 1.04
C GLY A 13 4.00 -2.28 -0.16
N ALA A 14 3.57 -2.87 -1.28
CA ALA A 14 4.39 -3.01 -2.48
C ALA A 14 4.78 -1.65 -3.10
N ARG A 15 6.05 -1.48 -3.48
CA ARG A 15 6.58 -0.27 -4.12
C ARG A 15 7.61 -0.62 -5.20
N TRP A 16 7.55 0.07 -6.34
CA TRP A 16 8.59 -0.02 -7.36
C TRP A 16 9.65 1.06 -7.15
N HIS A 17 10.91 0.69 -6.91
CA HIS A 17 12.01 1.63 -6.68
C HIS A 17 13.36 0.99 -7.03
N ASP A 18 14.24 1.73 -7.71
CA ASP A 18 15.58 1.29 -8.12
C ASP A 18 15.61 -0.11 -8.77
N ASP A 19 14.75 -0.29 -9.77
CA ASP A 19 14.59 -1.53 -10.55
C ASP A 19 14.25 -2.78 -9.72
N ARG A 20 13.66 -2.57 -8.53
CA ARG A 20 13.24 -3.65 -7.63
C ARG A 20 11.83 -3.44 -7.11
N LEU A 21 11.14 -4.55 -6.86
CA LEU A 21 9.94 -4.57 -6.05
C LEU A 21 10.34 -4.55 -4.58
N TRP A 22 9.99 -3.49 -3.88
CA TRP A 22 10.08 -3.38 -2.44
C TRP A 22 8.75 -3.74 -1.81
N PHE A 23 8.76 -4.39 -0.65
CA PHE A 23 7.54 -4.67 0.10
C PHE A 23 7.82 -4.79 1.60
N CYS A 24 6.76 -4.59 2.37
CA CYS A 24 6.75 -4.73 3.82
C CYS A 24 6.31 -6.14 4.20
N HIS A 25 7.20 -6.89 4.85
CA HIS A 25 6.93 -8.24 5.31
C HIS A 25 6.49 -8.20 6.77
N TRP A 26 5.24 -7.79 7.00
CA TRP A 26 4.67 -7.41 8.29
C TRP A 26 5.03 -8.34 9.45
N ILE A 27 4.58 -9.59 9.40
CA ILE A 27 4.78 -10.57 10.50
C ILE A 27 6.26 -10.95 10.68
N ALA A 28 7.08 -10.86 9.64
CA ALA A 28 8.51 -11.09 9.75
C ALA A 28 9.28 -9.84 10.22
N GLN A 29 8.62 -8.68 10.28
CA GLN A 29 9.19 -7.37 10.60
C GLN A 29 10.40 -7.03 9.72
N GLN A 30 10.24 -7.24 8.41
CA GLN A 30 11.30 -7.07 7.42
C GLN A 30 10.85 -6.18 6.26
N ILE A 31 11.74 -5.31 5.79
CA ILE A 31 11.60 -4.67 4.49
C ILE A 31 12.38 -5.53 3.49
N VAL A 32 11.76 -5.89 2.37
CA VAL A 32 12.36 -6.79 1.38
C VAL A 32 12.35 -6.13 0.02
N ALA A 33 13.50 -6.13 -0.65
CA ALA A 33 13.63 -5.77 -2.06
C ALA A 33 13.87 -7.05 -2.88
N VAL A 34 13.18 -7.21 -3.99
CA VAL A 34 13.30 -8.37 -4.89
C VAL A 34 13.42 -7.95 -6.34
N ASP A 35 14.31 -8.60 -7.08
CA ASP A 35 14.48 -8.42 -8.53
C ASP A 35 13.62 -9.40 -9.37
N ALA A 36 13.72 -9.30 -10.69
CA ALA A 36 12.96 -10.13 -11.65
C ALA A 36 13.21 -11.64 -11.52
N ASP A 37 14.39 -12.02 -11.02
CA ASP A 37 14.82 -13.40 -10.84
C ASP A 37 14.41 -13.98 -9.47
N GLY A 38 13.83 -13.16 -8.60
CA GLY A 38 13.44 -13.55 -7.25
C GLY A 38 14.59 -13.47 -6.25
N THR A 39 15.70 -12.80 -6.58
CA THR A 39 16.80 -12.57 -5.64
C THR A 39 16.39 -11.48 -4.65
N THR A 40 16.47 -11.79 -3.36
CA THR A 40 16.01 -10.91 -2.30
C THR A 40 17.16 -10.25 -1.53
N GLU A 41 16.96 -9.00 -1.16
CA GLU A 41 17.70 -8.30 -0.12
C GLU A 41 16.74 -7.93 1.02
N THR A 42 17.15 -8.12 2.27
CA THR A 42 16.28 -8.02 3.44
C THR A 42 16.89 -7.14 4.51
N PHE A 43 16.06 -6.26 5.07
CA PHE A 43 16.41 -5.33 6.14
C PHE A 43 15.44 -5.53 7.31
N GLU A 44 15.92 -5.39 8.54
CA GLU A 44 15.03 -5.34 9.71
C GLU A 44 14.25 -4.03 9.72
N ALA A 45 12.94 -4.12 9.93
CA ALA A 45 12.08 -2.95 10.07
C ALA A 45 12.09 -2.49 11.55
N PRO A 46 12.42 -1.22 11.85
CA PRO A 46 12.46 -0.68 13.21
C PRO A 46 11.05 -0.31 13.70
N VAL A 47 10.08 -1.21 13.55
CA VAL A 47 8.66 -0.98 13.85
C VAL A 47 8.24 -1.72 15.12
N GLU A 48 7.47 -1.06 15.98
CA GLU A 48 7.02 -1.63 17.27
C GLU A 48 5.62 -2.28 17.18
N ARG A 49 5.15 -2.54 15.96
CA ARG A 49 3.86 -3.20 15.67
C ARG A 49 4.01 -4.24 14.58
N LEU A 50 3.22 -5.32 14.69
CA LEU A 50 3.28 -6.46 13.76
C LEU A 50 2.70 -6.12 12.38
N MET A 51 1.63 -5.32 12.35
CA MET A 51 0.84 -5.07 11.14
C MET A 51 0.54 -3.57 10.98
N GLY A 52 0.21 -3.21 9.74
CA GLY A 52 -0.09 -1.86 9.32
C GLY A 52 1.14 -0.97 9.37
N TRP A 53 2.00 -1.09 8.38
CA TRP A 53 3.12 -0.19 8.18
C TRP A 53 3.61 -0.34 6.75
N SER A 54 4.25 0.69 6.23
CA SER A 54 4.62 0.77 4.83
C SER A 54 5.90 1.58 4.67
N VAL A 55 6.42 1.63 3.45
CA VAL A 55 7.62 2.39 3.08
C VAL A 55 7.36 3.25 1.86
N ASP A 56 8.07 4.38 1.77
CA ASP A 56 8.20 5.17 0.54
C ASP A 56 9.48 6.01 0.60
N TRP A 57 9.77 6.78 -0.45
CA TRP A 57 11.00 7.55 -0.57
C TRP A 57 10.74 9.04 -0.73
N LEU A 58 11.56 9.84 -0.07
CA LEU A 58 11.68 11.26 -0.37
C LEU A 58 12.29 11.47 -1.76
N PRO A 59 12.05 12.62 -2.41
CA PRO A 59 12.65 12.95 -3.70
C PRO A 59 14.19 12.94 -3.72
N ASP A 60 14.84 13.02 -2.55
CA ASP A 60 16.29 12.91 -2.41
C ASP A 60 16.81 11.48 -2.19
N GLY A 61 15.93 10.48 -2.31
CA GLY A 61 16.27 9.06 -2.20
C GLY A 61 16.30 8.51 -0.77
N ARG A 62 16.03 9.33 0.26
CA ARG A 62 15.94 8.82 1.63
C ARG A 62 14.64 8.06 1.83
N MET A 63 14.75 6.82 2.28
CA MET A 63 13.61 5.97 2.61
C MET A 63 12.92 6.45 3.89
N LEU A 64 11.60 6.27 3.93
CA LEU A 64 10.72 6.46 5.06
C LEU A 64 10.04 5.14 5.43
N THR A 65 9.79 4.92 6.71
CA THR A 65 8.98 3.81 7.20
C THR A 65 7.92 4.32 8.18
N THR A 66 6.69 3.83 8.06
CA THR A 66 5.59 4.11 8.99
C THR A 66 5.52 3.07 10.12
N GLY A 67 4.32 2.76 10.63
CA GLY A 67 4.10 1.89 11.78
C GLY A 67 3.73 2.68 13.01
N ASP A 68 4.49 2.56 14.09
CA ASP A 68 4.22 3.29 15.34
C ASP A 68 4.62 4.77 15.25
N LYS A 69 5.59 5.08 14.38
CA LYS A 69 6.11 6.43 14.13
C LYS A 69 6.54 6.57 12.67
N LEU A 70 6.63 7.80 12.17
CA LEU A 70 7.27 8.08 10.89
C LEU A 70 8.79 8.23 11.10
N ARG A 71 9.55 7.35 10.45
CA ARG A 71 11.02 7.30 10.53
C ARG A 71 11.64 7.59 9.17
N ARG A 72 12.80 8.25 9.17
CA ARG A 72 13.63 8.50 7.99
C ARG A 72 15.00 7.86 8.16
N TYR A 73 15.46 7.18 7.11
CA TYR A 73 16.78 6.56 7.06
C TYR A 73 17.78 7.59 6.52
N GLU A 74 18.81 7.87 7.29
CA GLU A 74 19.84 8.84 6.92
C GLU A 74 21.02 8.15 6.20
N PRO A 75 21.77 8.87 5.35
CA PRO A 75 22.87 8.29 4.58
C PRO A 75 24.01 7.68 5.42
N ASP A 76 24.14 8.07 6.69
CA ASP A 76 25.12 7.50 7.62
C ASP A 76 24.66 6.20 8.30
N GLY A 77 23.46 5.71 7.94
CA GLY A 77 22.83 4.52 8.50
C GLY A 77 22.03 4.77 9.78
N SER A 78 22.01 6.01 10.30
CA SER A 78 21.15 6.36 11.42
C SER A 78 19.68 6.48 11.01
N ILE A 79 18.77 6.37 11.98
CA ILE A 79 17.33 6.49 11.76
C ILE A 79 16.82 7.63 12.62
N THR A 80 16.20 8.63 11.96
CA THR A 80 15.60 9.79 12.62
C THR A 80 14.10 9.60 12.71
N VAL A 81 13.51 9.84 13.89
CA VAL A 81 12.05 9.98 14.02
C VAL A 81 11.66 11.36 13.49
N LEU A 82 10.95 11.39 12.36
CA LEU A 82 10.51 12.62 11.73
C LEU A 82 9.19 13.12 12.34
N ALA A 83 8.31 12.21 12.73
CA ALA A 83 7.08 12.53 13.45
C ALA A 83 6.67 11.38 14.38
N GLU A 84 6.21 11.74 15.58
CA GLU A 84 5.59 10.83 16.56
C GLU A 84 4.13 10.52 16.15
N GLN A 85 3.96 10.00 14.93
CA GLN A 85 2.67 9.69 14.32
C GLN A 85 2.69 8.26 13.79
N GLY A 86 1.84 7.40 14.37
CA GLY A 86 1.61 6.06 13.83
C GLY A 86 0.72 6.12 12.59
N ALA A 87 0.95 5.24 11.62
CA ALA A 87 0.26 5.21 10.34
C ALA A 87 0.29 3.81 9.72
N ASN A 88 -0.72 3.49 8.92
CA ASN A 88 -0.81 2.26 8.15
C ASN A 88 -0.02 2.39 6.85
N GLU A 89 -0.48 3.26 5.96
CA GLU A 89 0.10 3.48 4.63
C GLU A 89 0.75 4.86 4.48
N ILE A 90 1.55 5.00 3.42
CA ILE A 90 2.30 6.21 3.07
C ILE A 90 2.36 6.42 1.56
N VAL A 91 2.25 7.68 1.14
CA VAL A 91 2.66 8.12 -0.19
C VAL A 91 3.37 9.47 -0.10
N VAL A 92 4.45 9.64 -0.86
CA VAL A 92 5.25 10.87 -0.89
C VAL A 92 5.11 11.53 -2.26
N ASP A 93 4.91 12.86 -2.27
CA ASP A 93 4.87 13.62 -3.51
C ASP A 93 6.24 14.17 -3.93
N ALA A 94 6.33 14.65 -5.18
CA ALA A 94 7.56 15.22 -5.73
C ALA A 94 8.06 16.50 -5.02
N ARG A 95 7.23 17.14 -4.17
CA ARG A 95 7.59 18.29 -3.35
C ARG A 95 8.13 17.86 -1.98
N GLY A 96 8.13 16.57 -1.68
CA GLY A 96 8.52 15.99 -0.39
C GLY A 96 7.42 16.05 0.67
N ASN A 97 6.17 16.32 0.29
CA ASN A 97 5.04 16.16 1.20
C ASN A 97 4.78 14.68 1.45
N ILE A 98 4.60 14.31 2.71
CA ILE A 98 4.40 12.93 3.13
C ILE A 98 2.94 12.79 3.56
N TYR A 99 2.15 12.01 2.85
CA TYR A 99 0.78 11.69 3.24
C TYR A 99 0.79 10.36 3.95
N LEU A 100 0.29 10.36 5.18
CA LEU A 100 0.08 9.19 6.01
C LEU A 100 -1.41 8.94 6.14
N ASP A 101 -1.81 7.68 6.21
CA ASP A 101 -3.16 7.32 6.63
C ASP A 101 -3.17 6.39 7.85
N GLY A 102 -4.36 6.23 8.42
CA GLY A 102 -4.60 5.32 9.51
C GLY A 102 -5.97 5.54 10.14
N ALA A 103 -6.28 4.73 11.14
CA ALA A 103 -7.45 4.88 11.97
C ALA A 103 -7.08 4.62 13.43
N ASP A 104 -7.75 5.32 14.34
CA ASP A 104 -7.38 5.33 15.77
C ASP A 104 -8.20 4.29 16.55
N PHE A 105 -8.15 3.03 16.11
CA PHE A 105 -8.74 1.87 16.79
C PHE A 105 -7.87 0.60 16.65
N ASP A 106 -7.97 -0.32 17.59
CA ASP A 106 -7.27 -1.60 17.56
C ASP A 106 -8.05 -2.66 16.76
N PHE A 107 -7.86 -2.65 15.45
CA PHE A 107 -8.42 -3.67 14.56
C PHE A 107 -7.98 -5.10 14.94
N SER A 108 -6.72 -5.29 15.37
CA SER A 108 -6.21 -6.62 15.72
C SER A 108 -6.75 -7.13 17.05
N GLY A 109 -7.05 -6.21 17.97
CA GLY A 109 -7.72 -6.48 19.24
C GLY A 109 -9.24 -6.63 19.14
N GLY A 110 -9.81 -6.35 17.96
CA GLY A 110 -11.25 -6.47 17.70
C GLY A 110 -12.07 -5.30 18.21
N GLU A 111 -11.48 -4.11 18.33
CA GLU A 111 -12.24 -2.88 18.57
C GLU A 111 -13.17 -2.58 17.40
N GLU A 112 -14.29 -1.91 17.71
CA GLU A 112 -15.23 -1.45 16.69
C GLU A 112 -14.56 -0.43 15.76
N PRO A 113 -14.73 -0.56 14.43
CA PRO A 113 -14.13 0.37 13.49
C PRO A 113 -14.59 1.82 13.72
N VAL A 114 -13.63 2.74 13.70
CA VAL A 114 -13.88 4.18 13.66
C VAL A 114 -13.35 4.76 12.35
N PRO A 115 -13.89 5.90 11.88
CA PRO A 115 -13.39 6.52 10.66
C PRO A 115 -11.91 6.91 10.80
N GLY A 116 -11.15 6.65 9.75
CA GLY A 116 -9.75 6.99 9.61
C GLY A 116 -9.52 8.40 9.08
N TRP A 117 -8.25 8.68 8.82
CA TRP A 117 -7.75 10.01 8.47
C TRP A 117 -6.65 9.93 7.41
N ILE A 118 -6.40 11.07 6.76
CA ILE A 118 -5.15 11.35 6.04
C ILE A 118 -4.46 12.53 6.75
N LYS A 119 -3.19 12.35 7.12
CA LYS A 119 -2.35 13.39 7.73
C LYS A 119 -1.17 13.68 6.82
N LEU A 120 -0.99 14.97 6.51
CA LEU A 120 0.19 15.49 5.86
C LEU A 120 1.28 15.70 6.91
N VAL A 121 2.49 15.21 6.61
CA VAL A 121 3.72 15.54 7.30
C VAL A 121 4.63 16.30 6.33
N THR A 122 5.03 17.50 6.71
CA THR A 122 6.00 18.28 5.94
C THR A 122 7.44 17.80 6.22
N PRO A 123 8.43 18.07 5.34
CA PRO A 123 9.82 17.62 5.54
C PRO A 123 10.49 18.05 6.86
N ASP A 124 9.96 19.09 7.51
CA ASP A 124 10.39 19.58 8.82
C ASP A 124 9.66 18.92 10.01
N GLY A 125 8.83 17.91 9.75
CA GLY A 125 8.17 17.08 10.76
C GLY A 125 6.83 17.63 11.29
N ARG A 126 6.30 18.72 10.73
CA ARG A 126 4.97 19.22 11.17
C ARG A 126 3.86 18.34 10.62
N VAL A 127 2.93 17.99 11.48
CA VAL A 127 1.79 17.11 11.16
C VAL A 127 0.51 17.93 11.08
N ARG A 128 -0.29 17.70 10.04
CA ARG A 128 -1.61 18.32 9.84
C ARG A 128 -2.57 17.30 9.25
N GLN A 129 -3.74 17.12 9.88
CA GLN A 129 -4.81 16.33 9.27
C GLN A 129 -5.38 17.08 8.06
N VAL A 130 -5.47 16.39 6.93
CA VAL A 130 -5.92 16.93 5.64
C VAL A 130 -7.16 16.23 5.09
N ALA A 131 -7.50 15.06 5.62
CA ALA A 131 -8.81 14.42 5.44
C ALA A 131 -9.18 13.58 6.68
N ASP A 132 -10.48 13.40 6.88
CA ASP A 132 -11.15 12.60 7.90
C ASP A 132 -12.18 11.65 7.26
N ASP A 133 -13.00 10.97 8.06
CA ASP A 133 -14.14 10.19 7.57
C ASP A 133 -13.76 9.21 6.44
N ILE A 134 -12.64 8.51 6.60
CA ILE A 134 -12.13 7.50 5.66
C ILE A 134 -12.44 6.10 6.20
N GLU A 135 -13.22 5.30 5.49
CA GLU A 135 -13.64 3.98 6.00
C GLU A 135 -12.56 2.91 5.77
N PHE A 136 -11.77 2.66 6.82
CA PHE A 136 -10.66 1.69 6.83
C PHE A 136 -9.62 1.98 5.73
N PRO A 137 -8.79 3.04 5.92
CA PRO A 137 -7.82 3.48 4.93
C PRO A 137 -6.72 2.45 4.68
N ASN A 138 -6.44 2.18 3.41
CA ASN A 138 -5.32 1.35 2.95
C ASN A 138 -4.56 2.07 1.83
N GLY A 139 -4.17 1.38 0.75
CA GLY A 139 -3.24 1.91 -0.23
C GLY A 139 -3.61 3.31 -0.75
N MET A 140 -2.58 4.16 -0.89
CA MET A 140 -2.67 5.48 -1.50
C MET A 140 -1.77 5.59 -2.73
N VAL A 141 -2.22 6.35 -3.73
CA VAL A 141 -1.43 6.73 -4.89
C VAL A 141 -1.59 8.20 -5.21
N LEU A 142 -0.56 8.79 -5.83
CA LEU A 142 -0.60 10.12 -6.41
C LEU A 142 -0.55 10.02 -7.93
N THR A 143 -1.32 10.85 -8.63
CA THR A 143 -1.18 10.99 -10.08
C THR A 143 0.20 11.56 -10.44
N PRO A 144 0.74 11.29 -11.64
CA PRO A 144 2.11 11.69 -11.99
C PRO A 144 2.31 13.21 -12.02
N ASP A 145 1.24 13.98 -12.24
CA ASP A 145 1.24 15.43 -12.17
C ASP A 145 1.18 15.98 -10.72
N GLY A 146 1.05 15.10 -9.72
CA GLY A 146 0.96 15.41 -8.30
C GLY A 146 -0.34 16.11 -7.89
N ARG A 147 -1.36 16.13 -8.75
CA ARG A 147 -2.59 16.92 -8.53
C ARG A 147 -3.73 16.14 -7.91
N THR A 148 -3.70 14.81 -7.96
CA THR A 148 -4.74 13.96 -7.39
C THR A 148 -4.13 12.93 -6.48
N LEU A 149 -4.63 12.83 -5.25
CA LEU A 149 -4.39 11.71 -4.34
C LEU A 149 -5.60 10.81 -4.38
N VAL A 150 -5.40 9.50 -4.55
CA VAL A 150 -6.45 8.49 -4.46
C VAL A 150 -6.12 7.53 -3.32
N ILE A 151 -7.11 7.23 -2.49
CA ILE A 151 -7.03 6.33 -1.34
C ILE A 151 -8.04 5.19 -1.46
N ALA A 152 -7.65 4.00 -1.02
CA ALA A 152 -8.52 2.85 -0.84
C ALA A 152 -9.29 2.92 0.49
N GLU A 153 -10.62 2.82 0.42
CA GLU A 153 -11.50 2.66 1.58
C GLU A 153 -12.08 1.24 1.55
N SER A 154 -11.47 0.31 2.28
CA SER A 154 -11.85 -1.11 2.21
C SER A 154 -13.27 -1.36 2.72
N PHE A 155 -13.69 -0.66 3.77
CA PHE A 155 -15.01 -0.87 4.37
C PHE A 155 -16.12 -0.13 3.62
N ALA A 156 -15.80 0.97 2.94
CA ALA A 156 -16.74 1.63 2.02
C ALA A 156 -16.80 0.96 0.63
N GLY A 157 -15.88 0.04 0.32
CA GLY A 157 -15.83 -0.65 -0.97
C GLY A 157 -15.58 0.29 -2.15
N ARG A 158 -14.75 1.33 -1.95
CA ARG A 158 -14.50 2.37 -2.97
C ARG A 158 -13.07 2.90 -2.95
N LEU A 159 -12.70 3.53 -4.06
CA LEU A 159 -11.56 4.42 -4.16
C LEU A 159 -12.06 5.86 -4.08
N THR A 160 -11.42 6.69 -3.26
CA THR A 160 -11.76 8.12 -3.11
C THR A 160 -10.60 8.98 -3.56
N ALA A 161 -10.91 9.99 -4.37
CA ALA A 161 -9.94 10.95 -4.89
C ALA A 161 -10.10 12.32 -4.23
N PHE A 162 -8.98 13.01 -4.11
CA PHE A 162 -8.87 14.39 -3.64
C PHE A 162 -8.00 15.19 -4.60
N ASP A 163 -8.32 16.46 -4.77
CA ASP A 163 -7.38 17.41 -5.38
C ASP A 163 -6.31 17.76 -4.36
N VAL A 164 -5.05 17.80 -4.81
CA VAL A 164 -3.90 18.16 -3.99
C VAL A 164 -3.59 19.64 -4.17
N GLU A 165 -3.72 20.39 -3.08
CA GLU A 165 -3.56 21.83 -3.07
C GLU A 165 -2.07 22.25 -3.08
N PRO A 166 -1.76 23.52 -3.41
CA PRO A 166 -0.39 24.03 -3.39
C PRO A 166 0.30 23.90 -2.02
N ASP A 167 -0.45 23.96 -0.91
CA ASP A 167 0.05 23.81 0.45
C ASP A 167 0.08 22.34 0.96
N GLY A 168 -0.23 21.38 0.07
CA GLY A 168 -0.36 19.96 0.38
C GLY A 168 -1.68 19.59 1.07
N GLY A 169 -2.62 20.54 1.23
CA GLY A 169 -3.98 20.22 1.64
C GLY A 169 -4.70 19.35 0.62
N LEU A 170 -5.77 18.69 1.06
CA LEU A 170 -6.66 17.91 0.21
C LEU A 170 -8.02 18.60 0.11
N SER A 171 -8.56 18.70 -1.09
CA SER A 171 -9.87 19.30 -1.36
C SER A 171 -10.66 18.44 -2.37
N ASN A 172 -11.88 18.86 -2.68
CA ASN A 172 -12.70 18.26 -3.73
C ASN A 172 -12.81 16.71 -3.66
N ARG A 173 -13.09 16.21 -2.44
CA ARG A 173 -13.34 14.78 -2.17
C ARG A 173 -14.40 14.26 -3.12
N ARG A 174 -14.09 13.18 -3.84
CA ARG A 174 -15.01 12.54 -4.80
C ARG A 174 -14.74 11.04 -4.90
N VAL A 175 -15.76 10.28 -5.27
CA VAL A 175 -15.59 8.87 -5.61
C VAL A 175 -14.79 8.77 -6.91
N TYR A 176 -13.71 7.98 -6.90
CA TYR A 176 -12.95 7.61 -8.09
C TYR A 176 -13.56 6.36 -8.75
N ALA A 177 -13.86 5.34 -7.95
CA ALA A 177 -14.51 4.09 -8.34
C ALA A 177 -15.20 3.46 -7.12
N GLU A 178 -16.26 2.68 -7.33
CA GLU A 178 -17.07 2.05 -6.27
C GLU A 178 -17.39 0.59 -6.62
N ASN A 179 -18.03 -0.14 -5.69
CA ASN A 179 -18.35 -1.57 -5.81
C ASN A 179 -17.08 -2.44 -5.92
N LEU A 180 -16.07 -2.07 -5.13
CA LEU A 180 -14.78 -2.74 -5.01
C LEU A 180 -14.64 -3.30 -3.58
N GLY A 181 -13.50 -3.93 -3.29
CA GLY A 181 -13.07 -4.22 -1.93
C GLY A 181 -11.57 -3.93 -1.83
N PRO A 182 -11.16 -2.65 -2.04
CA PRO A 182 -9.76 -2.32 -2.29
C PRO A 182 -8.95 -2.40 -1.00
N ASP A 183 -7.66 -2.67 -1.13
CA ASP A 183 -6.69 -2.69 -0.02
C ASP A 183 -5.42 -1.97 -0.51
N GLY A 184 -4.29 -2.64 -0.70
CA GLY A 184 -3.17 -2.09 -1.44
C GLY A 184 -3.51 -1.87 -2.92
N ILE A 185 -3.13 -0.69 -3.44
CA ILE A 185 -3.40 -0.24 -4.81
C ILE A 185 -2.12 0.24 -5.49
N CYS A 186 -2.06 0.20 -6.82
CA CYS A 186 -1.00 0.85 -7.59
C CYS A 186 -1.56 1.56 -8.83
N LEU A 187 -0.95 2.68 -9.20
CA LEU A 187 -1.32 3.48 -10.38
C LEU A 187 -0.48 3.03 -11.58
N ASP A 188 -1.05 3.10 -12.78
CA ASP A 188 -0.32 2.93 -14.03
C ASP A 188 -0.10 4.24 -14.80
N ALA A 189 0.72 4.18 -15.85
CA ALA A 189 1.09 5.35 -16.65
C ALA A 189 -0.08 6.00 -17.44
N GLU A 190 -1.22 5.31 -17.59
CA GLU A 190 -2.43 5.87 -18.22
C GLU A 190 -3.38 6.49 -17.18
N GLY A 191 -3.04 6.41 -15.89
CA GLY A 191 -3.83 6.97 -14.80
C GLY A 191 -4.95 6.05 -14.30
N ALA A 192 -4.97 4.79 -14.71
CA ALA A 192 -5.84 3.77 -14.13
C ALA A 192 -5.20 3.14 -12.90
N ILE A 193 -6.04 2.64 -11.99
CA ILE A 193 -5.62 2.07 -10.72
C ILE A 193 -5.86 0.57 -10.73
N TRP A 194 -4.85 -0.20 -10.31
CA TRP A 194 -5.02 -1.60 -9.97
C TRP A 194 -5.41 -1.73 -8.51
N CYS A 195 -6.49 -2.45 -8.24
CA CYS A 195 -7.00 -2.70 -6.89
C CYS A 195 -7.71 -4.05 -6.82
N GLN A 196 -7.89 -4.58 -5.61
CA GLN A 196 -8.66 -5.80 -5.43
C GLN A 196 -10.18 -5.58 -5.31
N THR A 197 -10.93 -6.66 -5.56
CA THR A 197 -12.40 -6.67 -5.59
C THR A 197 -13.03 -7.39 -4.39
N GLY A 198 -12.33 -7.47 -3.25
CA GLY A 198 -12.82 -8.17 -2.05
C GLY A 198 -12.50 -9.67 -2.05
N GLY A 199 -11.27 -10.04 -2.41
CA GLY A 199 -10.74 -11.40 -2.26
C GLY A 199 -10.84 -12.33 -3.47
N GLU A 200 -11.62 -12.00 -4.51
CA GLU A 200 -11.85 -12.88 -5.67
C GLU A 200 -11.04 -12.50 -6.92
N GLY A 201 -10.42 -11.33 -6.93
CA GLY A 201 -9.65 -10.88 -8.08
C GLY A 201 -9.12 -9.46 -7.94
N VAL A 202 -8.30 -9.11 -8.92
CA VAL A 202 -7.72 -7.78 -9.11
C VAL A 202 -8.32 -7.16 -10.38
N VAL A 203 -8.63 -5.87 -10.33
CA VAL A 203 -9.10 -5.12 -11.49
C VAL A 203 -8.20 -3.93 -11.76
N ARG A 204 -8.13 -3.56 -13.04
CA ARG A 204 -7.62 -2.27 -13.50
C ARG A 204 -8.83 -1.37 -13.74
N VAL A 205 -8.95 -0.28 -13.00
CA VAL A 205 -10.12 0.60 -13.03
C VAL A 205 -9.73 2.03 -13.42
N ALA A 206 -10.44 2.60 -14.38
CA ALA A 206 -10.31 4.01 -14.75
C ALA A 206 -11.12 4.91 -13.81
N ALA A 207 -10.79 6.21 -13.82
CA ALA A 207 -11.60 7.22 -13.14
C ALA A 207 -13.05 7.18 -13.63
N GLY A 208 -14.00 7.15 -12.69
CA GLY A 208 -15.42 6.94 -12.97
C GLY A 208 -15.88 5.48 -12.84
N GLY A 209 -14.96 4.54 -12.53
CA GLY A 209 -15.30 3.16 -12.17
C GLY A 209 -15.36 2.18 -13.34
N GLU A 210 -14.93 2.57 -14.54
CA GLU A 210 -14.86 1.63 -15.67
C GLU A 210 -13.76 0.59 -15.43
N ILE A 211 -14.14 -0.68 -15.36
CA ILE A 211 -13.20 -1.80 -15.27
C ILE A 211 -12.64 -2.05 -16.68
N LEU A 212 -11.35 -1.78 -16.84
CA LEU A 212 -10.60 -1.96 -18.08
C LEU A 212 -10.03 -3.37 -18.20
N GLU A 213 -9.70 -4.00 -17.07
CA GLU A 213 -9.14 -5.34 -17.02
C GLU A 213 -9.52 -6.04 -15.71
N ARG A 214 -9.64 -7.37 -15.75
CA ARG A 214 -9.87 -8.22 -14.58
C ARG A 214 -8.94 -9.43 -14.62
N ILE A 215 -8.35 -9.72 -13.48
CA ILE A 215 -7.50 -10.89 -13.24
C ILE A 215 -8.07 -11.63 -12.03
N ASP A 216 -8.52 -12.86 -12.26
CA ASP A 216 -8.99 -13.71 -11.16
C ASP A 216 -7.79 -14.28 -10.38
N VAL A 217 -7.93 -14.38 -9.07
CA VAL A 217 -6.96 -15.02 -8.18
C VAL A 217 -7.52 -16.36 -7.68
N PRO A 218 -6.67 -17.34 -7.32
CA PRO A 218 -7.17 -18.60 -6.77
C PRO A 218 -7.99 -18.39 -5.50
N GLU A 219 -8.91 -19.32 -5.22
CA GLU A 219 -9.72 -19.30 -4.00
C GLU A 219 -8.83 -19.18 -2.75
N ASN A 220 -9.27 -18.37 -1.79
CA ASN A 220 -8.58 -18.08 -0.54
C ASN A 220 -7.20 -17.42 -0.68
N ARG A 221 -6.86 -16.84 -1.85
CA ARG A 221 -5.63 -16.07 -2.08
C ARG A 221 -5.91 -14.57 -2.16
N ALA A 222 -6.31 -13.97 -1.04
CA ALA A 222 -6.60 -12.53 -1.04
C ALA A 222 -5.35 -11.73 -1.43
N PRO A 223 -5.46 -10.80 -2.40
CA PRO A 223 -4.44 -9.83 -2.73
C PRO A 223 -4.48 -8.67 -1.72
N PHE A 224 -3.40 -8.53 -0.96
CA PHE A 224 -3.27 -7.50 0.08
C PHE A 224 -2.54 -6.27 -0.45
N ALA A 225 -1.52 -6.47 -1.30
CA ALA A 225 -0.83 -5.39 -1.99
C ALA A 225 -0.61 -5.69 -3.47
N LEU A 226 -0.51 -4.60 -4.25
CA LEU A 226 -0.27 -4.61 -5.68
C LEU A 226 0.89 -3.67 -5.98
N GLY A 227 1.80 -4.11 -6.84
CA GLY A 227 2.92 -3.30 -7.34
C GLY A 227 3.02 -3.40 -8.84
N LEU A 228 3.22 -2.29 -9.53
CA LEU A 228 3.49 -2.29 -10.97
C LEU A 228 4.97 -2.03 -11.18
N VAL A 229 5.66 -2.96 -11.85
CA VAL A 229 7.12 -2.97 -12.02
C VAL A 229 7.49 -3.08 -13.49
N ASP A 230 8.76 -2.82 -13.80
CA ASP A 230 9.33 -3.05 -15.13
C ASP A 230 10.50 -4.04 -15.03
N PHE A 231 10.21 -5.32 -15.25
CA PHE A 231 11.16 -6.43 -15.23
C PHE A 231 11.43 -6.89 -16.65
N ASP A 232 12.04 -6.03 -17.47
CA ASP A 232 12.14 -6.14 -18.93
C ASP A 232 10.77 -6.13 -19.63
N GLY A 233 9.81 -5.42 -19.03
CA GLY A 233 8.45 -5.27 -19.49
C GLY A 233 7.48 -4.96 -18.34
N PRO A 234 6.40 -4.21 -18.61
CA PRO A 234 5.36 -3.93 -17.62
C PRO A 234 4.81 -5.19 -16.99
N THR A 235 4.90 -5.27 -15.66
CA THR A 235 4.53 -6.47 -14.90
C THR A 235 3.76 -6.07 -13.65
N LEU A 236 2.56 -6.62 -13.48
CA LEU A 236 1.81 -6.53 -12.23
C LEU A 236 2.32 -7.60 -11.24
N CYS A 237 2.73 -7.16 -10.08
CA CYS A 237 3.04 -7.98 -8.92
C CYS A 237 1.83 -8.00 -7.97
N ILE A 238 1.38 -9.20 -7.61
CA ILE A 238 0.24 -9.45 -6.73
C ILE A 238 0.77 -10.13 -5.46
N LEU A 239 0.72 -9.42 -4.33
CA LEU A 239 1.13 -9.91 -3.03
C LEU A 239 -0.09 -10.50 -2.34
N THR A 240 -0.06 -11.80 -2.10
CA THR A 240 -1.21 -12.56 -1.61
C THR A 240 -0.85 -13.34 -0.35
N ALA A 241 -1.84 -13.64 0.48
CA ALA A 241 -1.73 -14.61 1.56
C ALA A 241 -3.06 -15.38 1.70
N GLU A 242 -3.09 -16.42 2.54
CA GLU A 242 -4.32 -17.19 2.75
C GLU A 242 -5.34 -16.40 3.58
N TRP A 243 -6.46 -16.05 2.95
CA TRP A 243 -7.60 -15.42 3.60
C TRP A 243 -8.90 -16.10 3.15
N ARG A 244 -9.69 -16.56 4.11
CA ARG A 244 -10.92 -17.30 3.86
C ARG A 244 -12.11 -16.42 4.19
N MET A 245 -12.91 -16.09 3.18
CA MET A 245 -14.09 -15.23 3.35
C MET A 245 -15.17 -15.85 4.25
N ALA A 246 -15.17 -17.17 4.40
CA ALA A 246 -16.08 -17.88 5.29
C ALA A 246 -15.67 -17.82 6.77
N ASP A 247 -14.40 -17.50 7.06
CA ASP A 247 -13.86 -17.44 8.42
C ASP A 247 -13.99 -16.03 8.99
N SER A 248 -14.02 -15.90 10.32
CA SER A 248 -14.04 -14.58 10.96
C SER A 248 -12.74 -13.80 10.69
N ILE A 249 -12.78 -12.48 10.81
CA ILE A 249 -11.57 -11.64 10.76
C ILE A 249 -10.54 -12.13 11.78
N ALA A 250 -10.97 -12.44 13.01
CA ALA A 250 -10.09 -12.92 14.08
C ALA A 250 -9.40 -14.25 13.73
N ASP A 251 -10.12 -15.20 13.11
CA ASP A 251 -9.56 -16.48 12.68
C ASP A 251 -8.55 -16.29 11.54
N ASN A 252 -8.88 -15.42 10.58
CA ASN A 252 -7.98 -15.09 9.48
C ASN A 252 -6.69 -14.40 9.99
N LEU A 253 -6.81 -13.42 10.88
CA LEU A 253 -5.66 -12.78 11.54
C LEU A 253 -4.85 -13.80 12.34
N GLY A 254 -5.50 -14.69 13.08
CA GLY A 254 -4.85 -15.79 13.78
C GLY A 254 -4.04 -16.68 12.85
N ARG A 255 -4.57 -16.97 11.65
CA ARG A 255 -3.87 -17.74 10.62
C ARG A 255 -2.65 -17.00 10.07
N LEU A 256 -2.77 -15.71 9.77
CA LEU A 256 -1.67 -14.89 9.26
C LEU A 256 -0.52 -14.76 10.27
N VAL A 257 -0.84 -14.62 11.56
CA VAL A 257 0.15 -14.39 12.62
C VAL A 257 0.78 -15.68 13.12
N LYS A 258 -0.02 -16.74 13.31
CA LYS A 258 0.40 -17.97 14.03
C LYS A 258 0.40 -19.22 13.15
N GLY A 259 -0.24 -19.16 12.00
CA GLY A 259 -0.38 -20.28 11.07
C GLY A 259 0.86 -20.49 10.19
N PRO A 260 0.75 -21.42 9.22
CA PRO A 260 1.78 -21.60 8.20
C PRO A 260 2.00 -20.33 7.39
N ARG A 261 3.23 -20.13 6.91
CA ARG A 261 3.57 -19.04 5.99
C ARG A 261 2.97 -19.32 4.62
N THR A 262 1.89 -18.63 4.30
CA THR A 262 1.17 -18.81 3.04
C THR A 262 1.43 -17.68 2.06
N GLY A 263 2.05 -16.59 2.47
CA GLY A 263 2.31 -15.42 1.64
C GLY A 263 3.10 -15.76 0.36
N GLN A 264 2.65 -15.19 -0.76
CA GLN A 264 3.23 -15.39 -2.08
C GLN A 264 3.20 -14.08 -2.88
N ILE A 265 4.19 -13.90 -3.74
CA ILE A 265 4.19 -12.86 -4.77
C ILE A 265 4.09 -13.52 -6.13
N HIS A 266 3.09 -13.13 -6.89
CA HIS A 266 2.91 -13.56 -8.27
C HIS A 266 3.09 -12.42 -9.24
N THR A 267 3.63 -12.71 -10.42
CA THR A 267 3.81 -11.75 -11.51
C THR A 267 2.95 -12.09 -12.72
N ILE A 268 2.47 -11.05 -13.39
CA ILE A 268 1.69 -11.13 -14.63
C ILE A 268 2.14 -10.00 -15.56
N PRO A 269 2.56 -10.31 -16.81
CA PRO A 269 2.80 -9.26 -17.79
C PRO A 269 1.52 -8.49 -18.09
N VAL A 270 1.60 -7.17 -18.14
CA VAL A 270 0.48 -6.27 -18.45
C VAL A 270 0.85 -5.33 -19.59
N ALA A 271 -0.13 -4.62 -20.16
CA ALA A 271 0.12 -3.74 -21.30
C ALA A 271 0.70 -2.37 -20.89
N VAL A 272 0.36 -1.88 -19.69
CA VAL A 272 0.63 -0.50 -19.28
C VAL A 272 1.72 -0.47 -18.21
N PRO A 273 2.80 0.32 -18.39
CA PRO A 273 3.90 0.42 -17.43
C PRO A 273 3.51 1.15 -16.15
N PRO A 274 4.35 1.06 -15.09
CA PRO A 274 4.27 2.00 -13.99
C PRO A 274 4.49 3.44 -14.48
N PRO A 275 3.96 4.45 -13.77
CA PRO A 275 4.28 5.84 -14.05
C PRO A 275 5.78 6.09 -14.03
N ALA A 276 6.25 6.99 -14.89
CA ALA A 276 7.60 7.53 -14.77
C ALA A 276 7.72 8.29 -13.44
N ARG A 277 8.72 7.92 -12.62
CA ARG A 277 9.08 8.64 -11.39
C ARG A 277 9.94 9.86 -11.71
#